data_AF-A0A6H1ZNS2-F1
#
_entry.id   AF-A0A6H1ZNS2-F1
#
_cell.length_a   1.000
_cell.length_b   1.000
_cell.length_c   1.000
_cell.angle_alpha   90.00
_cell.angle_beta   90.00
_cell.angle_gamma   90.00
#
_symmetry.space_group_name_H-M   'P 1'
#
loop_
_entity.id
_entity.type
_entity.pdbx_description
1 polymer ?
#
loop_
_entity_poly.entity_id
_entity_poly.type
_entity_poly.pdbx_seq_one_letter_code
_entity_poly.pdbx_strand_id
1 'polypeptide(L)'
;MSKIGSLATEPKVIKLGNEEFTLIPLTLGERKALVKLMDSEKKSEQTEAAIDLMKTVLKKSYPDMTEDEFNGISIKYLNDLGKAVMELHGIEVSEAELKKLMAGKESG
;
A
#
# COMPACT_ATOMS: atom_id res chain seq x y z
N MET A 1 -5.98 19.35 21.38
CA MET A 1 -5.73 19.03 19.95
C MET A 1 -6.64 19.91 19.09
N SER A 2 -6.19 20.32 17.90
CA SER A 2 -7.05 21.03 16.94
C SER A 2 -8.03 20.04 16.27
N LYS A 3 -9.18 20.51 15.80
CA LYS A 3 -10.15 19.69 15.03
C LYS A 3 -9.56 19.06 13.76
N ILE A 4 -8.45 19.61 13.26
CA ILE A 4 -7.71 19.07 12.11
C ILE A 4 -6.73 17.98 12.58
N GLY A 5 -6.19 18.08 13.79
CA GLY A 5 -5.31 17.06 14.36
C GLY A 5 -6.00 15.70 14.54
N SER A 6 -7.32 15.67 14.71
CA SER A 6 -8.10 14.41 14.72
C SER A 6 -8.27 13.76 13.34
N LEU A 7 -7.88 14.45 12.26
CA LEU A 7 -7.84 13.87 10.91
C LEU A 7 -6.47 13.27 10.58
N ALA A 8 -5.49 13.38 11.48
CA ALA A 8 -4.23 12.67 11.33
C ALA A 8 -4.52 11.17 11.46
N THR A 9 -4.27 10.43 10.37
CA THR A 9 -4.50 8.99 10.33
C THR A 9 -3.53 8.28 11.27
N GLU A 10 -4.05 7.32 12.03
CA GLU A 10 -3.29 6.58 13.02
C GLU A 10 -2.50 5.43 12.37
N PRO A 11 -1.32 5.08 12.90
CA PRO A 11 -0.61 3.88 12.48
C PRO A 11 -1.47 2.63 12.64
N LYS A 12 -1.37 1.69 11.71
CA LYS A 12 -2.09 0.41 11.76
C LYS A 12 -1.09 -0.73 11.96
N VAL A 13 -1.32 -1.55 12.98
CA VAL A 13 -0.59 -2.81 13.16
C VAL A 13 -1.22 -3.89 12.28
N ILE A 14 -0.41 -4.59 11.52
CA ILE A 14 -0.82 -5.71 10.67
C ILE A 14 0.05 -6.92 10.98
N LYS A 15 -0.49 -8.12 10.73
CA LYS A 15 0.24 -9.37 10.88
C LYS A 15 0.54 -9.95 9.51
N LEU A 16 1.82 -10.12 9.19
CA LEU A 16 2.27 -10.79 7.96
C LEU A 16 3.05 -12.04 8.35
N GLY A 17 2.42 -13.20 8.15
CA GLY A 17 2.95 -14.47 8.65
C GLY A 17 2.96 -14.51 10.19
N ASN A 18 4.15 -14.67 10.78
CA ASN A 18 4.34 -14.75 12.22
C ASN A 18 4.80 -13.43 12.86
N GLU A 19 4.96 -12.37 12.08
CA GLU A 19 5.48 -11.08 12.53
C GLU A 19 4.42 -9.98 12.46
N GLU A 20 4.53 -9.02 13.37
CA GLU A 20 3.68 -7.82 13.43
C GLU A 20 4.43 -6.62 12.86
N PHE A 21 3.78 -5.91 11.96
CA PHE A 21 4.31 -4.72 11.29
C PHE A 21 3.43 -3.52 11.61
N THR A 22 4.04 -2.38 11.91
CA THR A 22 3.32 -1.12 12.09
C THR A 22 3.44 -0.31 10.82
N LEU A 23 2.32 -0.05 10.15
CA LEU A 23 2.27 0.78 8.95
C LEU A 23 1.85 2.21 9.29
N ILE A 24 2.62 3.17 8.80
CA ILE A 24 2.34 4.60 8.94
C ILE A 24 1.62 5.11 7.70
N PRO A 25 0.43 5.73 7.84
CA PRO A 25 -0.34 6.25 6.72
C PRO A 25 0.38 7.42 6.05
N LEU A 26 0.18 7.57 4.75
CA LEU A 26 0.67 8.73 4.01
C LEU A 26 -0.15 9.98 4.36
N THR A 27 0.53 11.12 4.39
CA THR A 27 -0.14 12.42 4.61
C THR A 27 -0.58 13.04 3.29
N LEU A 28 -1.36 14.13 3.34
CA LEU A 28 -1.75 14.90 2.16
C LEU A 28 -0.55 15.40 1.32
N GLY A 29 0.62 15.59 1.94
CA GLY A 29 1.86 15.95 1.24
C GLY A 29 2.45 14.81 0.40
N GLU A 30 2.11 13.56 0.73
CA GLU A 30 2.64 12.34 0.13
C GLU A 30 1.61 11.63 -0.76
N ARG A 31 0.45 12.27 -1.00
CA ARG A 31 -0.68 11.70 -1.75
C ARG A 31 -0.37 11.29 -3.19
N LYS A 32 0.80 11.66 -3.74
CA LYS A 32 1.16 11.41 -5.15
C LYS A 32 1.06 9.93 -5.51
N ALA A 33 1.49 9.03 -4.62
CA ALA A 33 1.40 7.60 -4.84
C ALA A 33 -0.07 7.11 -4.92
N LEU A 34 -0.93 7.61 -4.04
CA LEU A 34 -2.37 7.32 -4.04
C LEU A 34 -3.07 7.86 -5.29
N VAL A 35 -2.73 9.09 -5.71
CA VAL A 35 -3.30 9.69 -6.92
C VAL A 35 -2.88 8.91 -8.15
N LYS A 36 -1.61 8.53 -8.28
CA LYS A 36 -1.11 7.72 -9.40
C LYS A 36 -1.88 6.40 -9.51
N LEU A 37 -2.16 5.76 -8.38
CA LEU A 37 -2.94 4.52 -8.35
C LEU A 37 -4.39 4.73 -8.83
N MET A 38 -5.05 5.81 -8.39
CA MET A 38 -6.45 6.08 -8.75
C MET A 38 -6.64 6.60 -10.17
N ASP A 39 -5.65 7.32 -10.71
CA ASP A 39 -5.71 7.97 -12.03
C ASP A 39 -5.24 7.04 -13.17
N SER A 40 -4.57 5.93 -12.84
CA SER A 40 -4.06 5.01 -13.86
C SER A 40 -5.20 4.29 -14.59
N GLU A 41 -5.35 4.53 -15.88
CA GLU A 41 -6.37 3.87 -16.73
C GLU A 41 -5.95 2.45 -17.16
N LYS A 42 -4.64 2.17 -17.21
CA LYS A 42 -4.11 0.86 -17.60
C LYS A 42 -3.81 0.00 -16.39
N LYS A 43 -4.20 -1.27 -16.47
CA LYS A 43 -3.95 -2.26 -15.40
C LYS A 43 -2.47 -2.41 -15.04
N SER A 44 -1.57 -2.40 -16.03
CA SER A 44 -0.13 -2.48 -15.76
C SER A 44 0.37 -1.30 -14.93
N GLU A 45 -0.10 -0.08 -15.25
CA GLU A 45 0.25 1.14 -14.53
C GLU A 45 -0.36 1.16 -13.12
N GLN A 46 -1.55 0.57 -12.94
CA GLN A 46 -2.16 0.36 -11.63
C GLN A 46 -1.35 -0.61 -10.76
N THR A 47 -0.88 -1.73 -11.33
CA THR A 47 -0.04 -2.69 -10.60
C THR A 47 1.25 -2.03 -10.12
N GLU A 48 1.96 -1.32 -11.01
CA GLU A 48 3.17 -0.58 -10.64
C GLU A 48 2.89 0.52 -9.61
N ALA A 49 1.79 1.26 -9.77
CA ALA A 49 1.38 2.28 -8.80
C ALA A 49 1.04 1.70 -7.42
N ALA A 50 0.44 0.51 -7.35
CA ALA A 50 0.18 -0.17 -6.09
C ALA A 50 1.48 -0.64 -5.42
N ILE A 51 2.44 -1.13 -6.20
CA ILE A 51 3.77 -1.49 -5.69
C ILE A 51 4.53 -0.26 -5.19
N ASP A 52 4.50 0.85 -5.94
CA ASP A 52 5.05 2.14 -5.53
C ASP A 52 4.41 2.64 -4.23
N LEU A 53 3.10 2.51 -4.09
CA LEU A 53 2.36 2.88 -2.88
C LEU A 53 2.82 2.04 -1.69
N MET A 54 2.89 0.71 -1.84
CA MET A 54 3.40 -0.18 -0.80
C MET A 54 4.84 0.18 -0.40
N LYS A 55 5.72 0.42 -1.38
CA LYS A 55 7.11 0.85 -1.13
C LYS A 55 7.18 2.15 -0.35
N THR A 56 6.34 3.12 -0.70
CA THR A 56 6.30 4.44 -0.05
C THR A 56 5.83 4.31 1.40
N VAL A 57 4.77 3.54 1.65
CA VAL A 57 4.27 3.29 3.01
C VAL A 57 5.30 2.54 3.85
N LEU A 58 5.93 1.50 3.30
CA LEU A 58 6.95 0.73 4.00
C LEU A 58 8.19 1.58 4.31
N LYS A 59 8.71 2.38 3.36
CA LYS A 59 9.82 3.30 3.63
C LYS A 59 9.48 4.36 4.68
N LYS A 60 8.24 4.85 4.70
CA LYS A 60 7.78 5.78 5.73
C LYS A 60 7.75 5.11 7.11
N SER A 61 7.36 3.84 7.16
CA SER A 61 7.23 3.06 8.38
C SER A 61 8.58 2.54 8.90
N TYR A 62 9.49 2.21 7.97
CA TYR A 62 10.81 1.63 8.19
C TYR A 62 11.84 2.37 7.33
N PRO A 63 12.34 3.54 7.77
CA PRO A 63 13.24 4.38 6.98
C PRO A 63 14.55 3.71 6.56
N ASP A 64 15.01 2.74 7.35
CA ASP A 64 16.22 1.96 7.11
C ASP A 64 16.02 0.80 6.11
N MET A 65 14.78 0.56 5.65
CA MET A 65 14.47 -0.50 4.69
C MET A 65 15.20 -0.26 3.35
N THR A 66 16.01 -1.24 2.97
CA THR A 66 16.75 -1.26 1.72
C THR A 66 15.87 -1.66 0.53
N GLU A 67 16.36 -1.42 -0.69
CA GLU A 67 15.66 -1.89 -1.89
C GLU A 67 15.68 -3.41 -2.02
N ASP A 68 16.76 -4.06 -1.61
CA ASP A 68 16.86 -5.52 -1.57
C ASP A 68 15.86 -6.15 -0.60
N GLU A 69 15.64 -5.56 0.58
CA GLU A 69 14.62 -6.04 1.53
C GLU A 69 13.21 -5.92 0.95
N PHE A 70 12.89 -4.80 0.30
CA PHE A 70 11.59 -4.62 -0.36
C PHE A 70 11.39 -5.62 -1.50
N ASN A 71 12.38 -5.78 -2.37
CA ASN A 71 12.31 -6.72 -3.50
C ASN A 71 12.35 -8.19 -3.04
N GLY A 72 12.89 -8.45 -1.84
CA GLY A 72 12.90 -9.75 -1.18
C GLY A 72 11.56 -10.16 -0.56
N ILE A 73 10.57 -9.26 -0.50
CA ILE A 73 9.23 -9.60 0.01
C ILE A 73 8.60 -10.67 -0.87
N SER A 74 8.28 -11.81 -0.27
CA SER A 74 7.65 -12.92 -0.99
C SER A 74 6.28 -12.52 -1.52
N ILE A 75 6.00 -12.85 -2.79
CA ILE A 75 4.73 -12.60 -3.48
C ILE A 75 3.52 -13.13 -2.68
N LYS A 76 3.70 -14.16 -1.85
CA LYS A 76 2.62 -14.68 -0.99
C LYS A 76 2.06 -13.64 -0.02
N TYR A 77 2.84 -12.65 0.38
CA TYR A 77 2.43 -11.57 1.29
C TYR A 77 1.92 -10.32 0.56
N LEU A 78 2.08 -10.26 -0.76
CA LEU A 78 1.80 -9.06 -1.54
C LEU A 78 0.33 -8.67 -1.51
N ASN A 79 -0.58 -9.66 -1.45
CA ASN A 79 -2.01 -9.39 -1.31
C ASN A 79 -2.37 -8.85 0.08
N ASP A 80 -1.88 -9.47 1.14
CA ASP A 80 -2.16 -9.03 2.52
C ASP A 80 -1.57 -7.65 2.79
N LEU A 81 -0.33 -7.41 2.33
CA LEU A 81 0.32 -6.12 2.42
C LEU A 81 -0.43 -5.06 1.60
N GLY A 82 -0.80 -5.38 0.36
CA GLY A 82 -1.57 -4.48 -0.51
C GLY A 82 -2.91 -4.10 0.13
N LYS A 83 -3.66 -5.09 0.63
CA LYS A 83 -4.94 -4.88 1.32
C LYS A 83 -4.76 -3.99 2.55
N ALA A 84 -3.78 -4.29 3.40
CA ALA A 84 -3.46 -3.49 4.58
C ALA A 84 -3.17 -2.02 4.23
N VAL A 85 -2.38 -1.78 3.19
CA VAL A 85 -2.03 -0.44 2.71
C VAL A 85 -3.25 0.30 2.16
N MET A 86 -4.15 -0.38 1.45
CA MET A 86 -5.39 0.24 0.96
C MET A 86 -6.33 0.61 2.11
N GLU A 87 -6.56 -0.34 3.04
CA GLU A 87 -7.40 -0.11 4.22
C GLU A 87 -6.84 0.99 5.13
N LEU A 88 -5.52 1.11 5.24
CA LEU A 88 -4.84 2.17 5.98
C LEU A 88 -5.21 3.57 5.47
N HIS A 89 -5.58 3.68 4.19
CA HIS A 89 -6.01 4.93 3.55
C HIS A 89 -7.53 5.01 3.33
N GLY A 90 -8.29 4.10 3.95
CA GLY A 90 -9.76 4.07 3.84
C GLY A 90 -10.26 3.63 2.47
N ILE A 91 -9.43 2.96 1.66
CA ILE A 91 -9.82 2.42 0.36
C ILE A 91 -10.33 1.00 0.59
N GLU A 92 -11.63 0.79 0.42
CA GLU A 92 -12.22 -0.54 0.44
C GLU A 92 -11.95 -1.25 -0.90
N VAL A 93 -11.21 -2.35 -0.85
CA VAL A 93 -10.90 -3.19 -2.01
C VAL A 93 -11.19 -4.64 -1.65
N SER A 94 -11.99 -5.33 -2.46
CA SER A 94 -12.22 -6.76 -2.26
C SER A 94 -10.96 -7.57 -2.61
N GLU A 95 -10.81 -8.75 -2.00
CA GLU A 95 -9.70 -9.67 -2.32
C GLU A 95 -9.64 -10.01 -3.83
N ALA A 96 -10.81 -10.09 -4.48
CA ALA A 96 -10.90 -10.35 -5.91
C ALA A 96 -10.40 -9.18 -6.75
N GLU A 97 -10.71 -7.94 -6.37
CA GLU A 97 -10.20 -6.73 -7.02
C GLU A 97 -8.70 -6.57 -6.81
N LEU A 98 -8.24 -6.80 -5.57
CA LEU A 98 -6.83 -6.73 -5.23
C LEU A 98 -6.03 -7.78 -6.02
N LYS A 99 -6.53 -9.02 -6.07
CA LYS A 99 -5.91 -10.08 -6.87
C LYS A 99 -5.88 -9.74 -8.36
N LYS A 100 -6.92 -9.09 -8.90
CA LYS A 100 -6.91 -8.63 -10.31
C LYS A 100 -5.88 -7.54 -10.54
N LEU A 101 -5.76 -6.59 -9.61
CA LEU A 101 -4.78 -5.50 -9.67
C LEU A 101 -3.34 -6.04 -9.57
N MET A 102 -3.11 -7.02 -8.70
CA MET A 102 -1.78 -7.58 -8.46
C MET A 102 -1.39 -8.70 -9.44
N ALA A 103 -2.35 -9.35 -10.10
CA ALA A 103 -2.08 -10.44 -11.03
C ALA A 103 -1.57 -10.00 -12.41
N GLY A 104 -1.63 -8.70 -12.73
CA GLY A 104 -1.09 -8.14 -13.99
C GLY A 104 -1.62 -8.78 -15.28
N LYS A 105 -2.68 -9.61 -15.24
CA LYS A 105 -3.14 -10.34 -16.43
C LYS A 105 -3.95 -9.44 -17.35
N GLU A 106 -3.39 -9.25 -18.54
CA GLU A 106 -4.06 -8.79 -19.76
C GLU A 106 -5.46 -9.40 -19.85
N SER A 107 -6.47 -8.54 -19.92
CA SER A 107 -7.82 -8.95 -20.27
C SER A 107 -8.12 -8.28 -21.60
N GLY A 108 -7.98 -9.06 -22.68
CA GLY A 108 -8.63 -8.87 -23.98
C GLY A 108 -8.25 -7.63 -24.75
#